data_AF-A0A2G6PK62-F1
#
_entry.id   AF-A0A2G6PK62-F1
#
_cell.length_a   1.000
_cell.length_b   1.000
_cell.length_c   1.000
_cell.angle_alpha   90.00
_cell.angle_beta   90.00
_cell.angle_gamma   90.00
#
_symmetry.space_group_name_H-M   'P 1'
#
loop_
_entity.id
_entity.type
_entity.pdbx_description
1 polymer ?
#
loop_
_entity_poly.entity_id
_entity_poly.type
_entity_poly.pdbx_seq_one_letter_code
_entity_poly.pdbx_strand_id
1 'polypeptide(L)'
;MIKVKDSDTLIDIVNKISVSNKEKIVLDFPFGHQVLHNYLSLKIIKNKCLDKELIIITNDINAKNIGKRIGIKYSLTSNKDLSKTQELLKYNFTFFSFLKFQIKKYIEEIAYFLKSDKNQQLGIHNITKNTKTRIGFFTTILLISISIFTFIFYFAVNKTIVSITPETTIKTRNKNIIFTENEETPSYRNNIVTIKKISNKTSLKETFGTSGVEIKNNKRSFGKAIIYNYLDEEVELIKNTRLKTKSGLLYKIKKDINIKKAEKNKEGIIIPGKIEVEIVAKDFDINGEVIGKNGNIKKGTKLILPGLNEKEKESIYGETSSDIIGGSNEYAKILTKEDIDNSYKIFEEKLKQNSLKELKNKIKQENISNNITYEILGIDKIIKYSDLNIKEVGRILNPGQKRDNFTLSGSIVINTYVYNKNTVINKMRSVIKNSIIEGDEKITFINDKSLRVSNVIYKQKYPHEIKATLQIEVFVSHNFDNEENYYVEKLKNEILGLDKEDAIKILLNDNKISEVNIEIRPFFINKVSNILKNIEFKLK
;
A
#
# COMPACT_ATOMS: atom_id res chain seq x y z
N MET A 1 37.69 56.39 -53.85
CA MET A 1 36.43 56.42 -53.08
C MET A 1 35.35 55.83 -53.96
N ILE A 2 34.71 54.77 -53.49
CA ILE A 2 33.64 54.04 -54.17
C ILE A 2 32.36 54.40 -53.42
N LYS A 3 31.41 55.04 -54.11
CA LYS A 3 30.09 55.31 -53.54
C LYS A 3 29.24 54.06 -53.61
N VAL A 4 28.77 53.64 -52.45
CA VAL A 4 27.80 52.55 -52.31
C VAL A 4 26.41 53.15 -52.37
N LYS A 5 25.55 52.62 -53.23
CA LYS A 5 24.14 53.01 -53.35
C LYS A 5 23.30 52.19 -52.36
N ASP A 6 22.15 52.70 -51.93
CA ASP A 6 21.22 51.98 -51.04
C ASP A 6 20.80 50.61 -51.57
N SER A 7 20.80 50.43 -52.90
CA SER A 7 20.43 49.19 -53.58
C SER A 7 21.59 48.23 -53.81
N ASP A 8 22.84 48.60 -53.49
CA ASP A 8 23.99 47.73 -53.76
C ASP A 8 23.99 46.52 -52.80
N THR A 9 24.02 45.32 -53.36
CA THR A 9 24.18 44.10 -52.56
C THR A 9 25.65 43.91 -52.15
N LEU A 10 25.91 42.98 -51.22
CA LEU A 10 27.28 42.61 -50.85
C LEU A 10 28.13 42.20 -52.06
N ILE A 11 27.53 41.50 -53.02
CA ILE A 11 28.21 41.03 -54.24
C ILE A 11 28.60 42.23 -55.12
N ASP A 12 27.71 43.21 -55.27
CA ASP A 12 27.98 44.43 -56.04
C ASP A 12 29.13 45.23 -55.44
N ILE A 13 29.17 45.34 -54.11
CA ILE A 13 30.24 46.03 -53.38
C ILE A 13 31.57 45.29 -53.57
N VAL A 14 31.58 43.95 -53.46
CA VAL A 14 32.77 43.12 -53.70
C VAL A 14 33.27 43.25 -55.13
N ASN A 15 32.38 43.31 -56.12
CA ASN A 15 32.74 43.53 -57.52
C ASN A 15 33.32 44.94 -57.76
N LYS A 16 32.76 45.98 -57.11
CA LYS A 16 33.32 47.34 -57.18
C LYS A 16 34.72 47.40 -56.55
N ILE A 17 34.98 46.61 -55.52
CA ILE A 17 36.29 46.48 -54.87
C ILE A 17 37.29 45.75 -55.79
N SER A 18 36.89 44.67 -56.45
CA SER A 18 37.78 43.86 -57.29
C SER A 18 38.24 44.60 -58.55
N VAL A 19 37.39 45.47 -59.12
CA VAL A 19 37.73 46.31 -60.28
C VAL A 19 38.68 47.46 -59.89
N SER A 20 38.87 47.75 -58.60
CA SER A 20 39.70 48.87 -58.15
C SER A 20 41.17 48.48 -57.92
N ASN A 21 42.09 48.95 -58.76
CA ASN A 21 43.55 48.73 -58.61
C ASN A 21 44.23 49.66 -57.58
N LYS A 22 43.48 50.30 -56.68
CA LYS A 22 44.05 51.25 -55.69
C LYS A 22 44.54 50.51 -54.44
N GLU A 23 45.70 50.88 -53.93
CA GLU A 23 46.25 50.38 -52.64
C GLU A 23 45.37 50.76 -51.44
N LYS A 24 44.56 51.82 -51.59
CA LYS A 24 43.63 52.31 -50.57
C LYS A 24 42.20 52.34 -51.10
N ILE A 25 41.32 51.61 -50.42
CA ILE A 25 39.89 51.52 -50.74
C ILE A 25 39.09 52.30 -49.72
N VAL A 26 38.38 53.32 -50.20
CA VAL A 26 37.46 54.13 -49.39
C VAL A 26 36.04 53.84 -49.86
N LEU A 27 35.20 53.25 -49.02
CA LEU A 27 33.79 52.98 -49.31
C LEU A 27 32.91 54.01 -48.61
N ASP A 28 32.07 54.70 -49.37
CA ASP A 28 31.13 55.71 -48.86
C ASP A 28 29.74 55.12 -48.83
N PHE A 29 29.21 54.89 -47.62
CA PHE A 29 27.94 54.22 -47.39
C PHE A 29 26.87 55.19 -46.91
N PRO A 30 25.62 55.05 -47.41
CA PRO A 30 24.48 55.75 -46.87
C PRO A 30 24.13 55.25 -45.46
N PHE A 31 23.35 56.06 -44.74
CA PHE A 31 22.93 55.73 -43.37
C PHE A 31 22.01 54.49 -43.37
N GLY A 32 22.27 53.53 -42.47
CA GLY A 32 21.42 52.35 -42.30
C GLY A 32 21.58 51.25 -43.37
N HIS A 33 22.60 51.31 -44.22
CA HIS A 33 22.81 50.30 -45.26
C HIS A 33 23.00 48.89 -44.66
N GLN A 34 22.20 47.91 -45.10
CA GLN A 34 22.10 46.58 -44.47
C GLN A 34 23.45 45.86 -44.30
N VAL A 35 24.33 46.01 -45.30
CA VAL A 35 25.70 45.44 -45.30
C VAL A 35 26.55 45.93 -44.11
N LEU A 36 26.31 47.15 -43.61
CA LEU A 36 27.05 47.70 -42.48
C LEU A 36 26.59 47.16 -41.12
N HIS A 37 25.37 46.63 -41.04
CA HIS A 37 24.83 46.03 -39.81
C HIS A 37 25.05 44.52 -39.72
N ASN A 38 25.59 43.90 -40.77
CA ASN A 38 25.89 42.49 -40.81
C ASN A 38 27.40 42.24 -40.66
N TYR A 39 27.78 41.63 -39.53
CA TYR A 39 29.16 41.31 -39.19
C TYR A 39 29.85 40.43 -40.25
N LEU A 40 29.15 39.43 -40.79
CA LEU A 40 29.70 38.53 -41.81
C LEU A 40 29.98 39.28 -43.12
N SER A 41 29.07 40.17 -43.52
CA SER A 41 29.24 41.00 -44.72
C SER A 41 30.47 41.90 -44.61
N LEU A 42 30.68 42.54 -43.47
CA LEU A 42 31.88 43.36 -43.24
C LEU A 42 33.17 42.52 -43.20
N LYS A 43 33.12 41.30 -42.63
CA LYS A 43 34.27 40.38 -42.64
C LYS A 43 34.64 39.96 -44.06
N ILE A 44 33.65 39.70 -44.91
CA ILE A 44 33.86 39.37 -46.33
C ILE A 44 34.51 40.55 -47.08
N ILE A 45 34.00 41.77 -46.88
CA ILE A 45 34.56 42.99 -47.47
C ILE A 45 36.02 43.19 -47.03
N LYS A 46 36.31 43.03 -45.73
CA LYS A 46 37.67 43.11 -45.21
C LYS A 46 38.58 42.05 -45.82
N ASN A 47 38.11 40.81 -45.93
CA ASN A 47 38.89 39.71 -46.48
C ASN A 47 39.24 39.92 -47.97
N LYS A 48 38.36 40.61 -48.72
CA LYS A 48 38.66 40.97 -50.11
C LYS A 48 39.66 42.12 -50.24
N CYS A 49 39.89 42.86 -49.17
CA CYS A 49 40.82 43.98 -49.09
C CYS A 49 42.07 43.66 -48.28
N LEU A 50 42.47 42.38 -48.11
CA LEU A 50 43.62 42.01 -47.26
C LEU A 50 44.90 42.77 -47.60
N ASP A 51 45.16 43.00 -48.89
CA ASP A 51 46.36 43.68 -49.38
C ASP A 51 46.18 45.22 -49.50
N LYS A 52 45.05 45.76 -49.05
CA LYS A 52 44.65 47.16 -49.27
C LYS A 52 44.14 47.83 -47.99
N GLU A 53 44.44 49.12 -47.82
CA GLU A 53 43.88 49.87 -46.69
C GLU A 53 42.39 50.15 -46.91
N LEU A 54 41.51 49.54 -46.10
CA LEU A 54 40.05 49.75 -46.15
C LEU A 54 39.59 50.82 -45.15
N ILE A 55 38.93 51.86 -45.68
CA ILE A 55 38.26 52.91 -44.91
C ILE A 55 36.79 52.97 -45.27
N ILE A 56 35.91 52.95 -44.28
CA ILE A 56 34.46 53.13 -44.47
C ILE A 56 34.06 54.53 -43.99
N ILE A 57 33.40 55.29 -44.87
CA ILE A 57 32.74 56.55 -44.56
C ILE A 57 31.26 56.28 -44.41
N THR A 58 30.67 56.65 -43.26
CA THR A 58 29.24 56.52 -43.01
C THR A 58 28.83 57.47 -41.89
N ASN A 59 27.55 57.82 -41.82
CA ASN A 59 26.96 58.57 -40.71
C ASN A 59 26.40 57.64 -39.61
N ASP A 60 26.51 56.32 -39.78
CA ASP A 60 25.98 55.33 -38.85
C ASP A 60 26.97 54.96 -37.74
N ILE A 61 26.67 55.39 -36.52
CA ILE A 61 27.49 55.15 -35.32
C ILE A 61 27.48 53.67 -34.92
N ASN A 62 26.37 52.96 -35.15
CA ASN A 62 26.23 51.54 -34.78
C ASN A 62 27.07 50.68 -35.72
N ALA A 63 27.04 50.97 -37.03
CA ALA A 63 27.91 50.33 -38.02
C ALA A 63 29.40 50.47 -37.68
N LYS A 64 29.82 51.66 -37.22
CA LYS A 64 31.20 51.90 -36.77
C LYS A 64 31.61 51.01 -35.60
N ASN A 65 30.71 50.76 -34.64
CA ASN A 65 30.99 49.90 -33.50
C ASN A 65 31.17 48.43 -33.91
N ILE A 66 30.37 47.94 -34.88
CA ILE A 66 30.49 46.59 -35.42
C ILE A 66 31.80 46.44 -36.20
N GLY A 67 32.10 47.40 -37.08
CA GLY A 67 33.29 47.36 -37.91
C GLY A 67 34.61 47.63 -37.20
N LYS A 68 34.62 48.41 -36.11
CA LYS A 68 35.81 48.57 -35.26
C LYS A 68 36.26 47.25 -34.65
N ARG A 69 35.32 46.38 -34.25
CA ARG A 69 35.63 45.05 -33.66
C ARG A 69 36.38 44.14 -34.62
N ILE A 70 36.21 44.34 -35.92
CA ILE A 70 36.94 43.62 -36.98
C ILE A 70 38.09 44.44 -37.54
N GLY A 71 38.49 45.56 -36.92
CA GLY A 71 39.67 46.34 -37.30
C GLY A 71 39.54 47.12 -38.62
N ILE A 72 38.33 47.50 -39.03
CA ILE A 72 38.13 48.41 -40.17
C ILE A 72 38.20 49.87 -39.68
N LYS A 73 38.88 50.75 -40.43
CA LYS A 73 38.95 52.19 -40.13
C LYS A 73 37.67 52.89 -40.60
N TYR A 74 37.11 53.76 -39.75
CA TYR A 74 35.89 54.52 -40.06
C TYR A 74 36.12 56.02 -39.96
N SER A 75 35.57 56.77 -40.92
CA SER A 75 35.42 58.23 -40.84
C SER A 75 33.93 58.58 -40.76
N LEU A 76 33.54 59.41 -39.79
CA LEU A 76 32.16 59.91 -39.67
C LEU A 76 32.05 61.22 -40.44
N THR A 77 31.10 61.31 -41.37
CA THR A 77 30.76 62.59 -42.02
C THR A 77 29.86 63.38 -41.07
N SER A 78 30.34 64.53 -40.60
CA SER A 78 29.53 65.46 -39.78
C SER A 78 28.54 66.17 -40.69
N ASN A 79 27.27 65.75 -40.66
CA ASN A 79 26.18 66.54 -41.25
C ASN A 79 25.55 67.40 -40.15
N LYS A 80 25.43 68.71 -40.41
CA LYS A 80 25.10 69.78 -39.45
C LYS A 80 23.71 69.70 -38.79
N ASP A 81 22.87 68.75 -39.16
CA ASP A 81 21.50 68.60 -38.64
C ASP A 81 21.38 67.76 -37.34
N LEU A 82 22.48 67.19 -36.85
CA LEU A 82 22.49 66.34 -35.64
C LEU A 82 22.62 67.09 -34.30
N SER A 83 22.74 68.42 -34.30
CA SER A 83 22.92 69.23 -33.09
C SER A 83 21.69 69.29 -32.19
N LYS A 84 20.47 69.05 -32.71
CA LYS A 84 19.24 69.04 -31.91
C LYS A 84 19.00 67.74 -31.13
N THR A 85 19.59 66.62 -31.54
CA THR A 85 19.37 65.30 -30.92
C THR A 85 20.32 64.99 -29.78
N GLN A 86 21.45 65.69 -29.68
CA GLN A 86 22.46 65.45 -28.66
C GLN A 86 22.12 66.01 -27.26
N GLU A 87 21.16 66.93 -27.13
CA GLU A 87 20.69 67.38 -25.80
C GLU A 87 19.87 66.32 -25.05
N LEU A 88 19.25 65.38 -25.77
CA LEU A 88 18.37 64.36 -25.17
C LEU A 88 19.12 63.16 -24.55
N LEU A 89 20.38 62.95 -24.93
CA LEU A 89 21.18 61.78 -24.50
C LEU A 89 21.94 61.99 -23.18
N LYS A 90 21.78 63.14 -22.51
CA LYS A 90 22.50 63.44 -21.26
C LYS A 90 21.93 62.74 -20.02
N TYR A 91 20.82 62.00 -20.13
CA TYR A 91 20.22 61.27 -19.02
C TYR A 91 20.12 59.76 -19.28
N ASN A 92 20.88 58.99 -18.51
CA ASN A 92 20.94 57.52 -18.59
C ASN A 92 19.72 56.92 -17.86
N PHE A 93 18.58 56.79 -18.52
CA PHE A 93 17.37 56.20 -17.94
C PHE A 93 17.23 54.70 -18.28
N THR A 94 16.90 53.86 -17.29
CA THR A 94 16.34 52.51 -17.53
C THR A 94 14.97 52.60 -18.20
N PHE A 95 14.54 51.58 -18.97
CA PHE A 95 13.29 51.59 -19.74
C PHE A 95 12.07 52.03 -18.90
N PHE A 96 11.93 51.51 -17.69
CA PHE A 96 10.86 51.90 -16.75
C PHE A 96 10.96 53.36 -16.28
N SER A 97 12.18 53.88 -16.10
CA SER A 97 12.41 55.27 -15.72
C SER A 97 12.09 56.23 -16.87
N PHE A 98 12.44 55.84 -18.09
CA PHE A 98 12.09 56.57 -19.31
C PHE A 98 10.58 56.54 -19.57
N LEU A 99 9.93 55.38 -19.37
CA LEU A 99 8.48 55.24 -19.46
C LEU A 99 7.77 56.12 -18.43
N LYS A 100 8.22 56.10 -17.16
CA LYS A 100 7.68 56.94 -16.09
C LYS A 100 7.89 58.43 -16.38
N PHE A 101 9.05 58.81 -16.92
CA PHE A 101 9.33 60.18 -17.37
C PHE A 101 8.41 60.61 -18.52
N GLN A 102 8.22 59.74 -19.53
CA GLN A 102 7.30 60.04 -20.64
C GLN A 102 5.85 60.15 -20.18
N ILE A 103 5.38 59.24 -19.32
CA ILE A 103 4.03 59.30 -18.75
C ILE A 103 3.85 60.59 -17.95
N LYS A 104 4.82 60.95 -17.10
CA LYS A 104 4.78 62.20 -16.33
C LYS A 104 4.73 63.43 -17.24
N LYS A 105 5.55 63.47 -18.27
CA LYS A 105 5.55 64.55 -19.27
C LYS A 105 4.22 64.64 -20.02
N TYR A 106 3.65 63.51 -20.42
CA TYR A 106 2.33 63.48 -21.08
C TYR A 106 1.21 63.95 -20.14
N ILE A 107 1.25 63.59 -18.86
CA ILE A 107 0.28 64.08 -17.85
C ILE A 107 0.43 65.59 -17.65
N GLU A 108 1.66 66.12 -17.61
CA GLU A 108 1.93 67.56 -17.53
C GLU A 108 1.46 68.31 -18.80
N GLU A 109 1.67 67.75 -20.00
CA GLU A 109 1.18 68.32 -21.26
C GLU A 109 -0.36 68.30 -21.34
N ILE A 110 -1.02 67.23 -20.86
CA ILE A 110 -2.48 67.15 -20.77
C ILE A 110 -3.02 68.15 -19.74
N ALA A 111 -2.36 68.30 -18.59
CA ALA A 111 -2.72 69.30 -17.59
C ALA A 111 -2.56 70.73 -18.12
N TYR A 112 -1.56 70.99 -18.98
CA TYR A 112 -1.38 72.29 -19.62
C TYR A 112 -2.44 72.56 -20.72
N PHE A 113 -2.79 71.52 -21.49
CA PHE A 113 -3.83 71.58 -22.51
C PHE A 113 -5.23 71.84 -21.92
N LEU A 114 -5.54 71.24 -20.76
CA LEU A 114 -6.80 71.47 -20.04
C LEU A 114 -6.86 72.85 -19.35
N LYS A 115 -5.73 73.54 -19.19
CA LYS A 115 -5.63 74.84 -18.50
C LYS A 115 -5.49 76.04 -19.45
N SER A 116 -5.35 75.79 -20.76
CA SER A 116 -5.19 76.81 -21.79
C SER A 116 -6.50 77.07 -22.53
N ASP A 117 -7.41 77.80 -21.89
CA ASP A 117 -8.43 78.56 -22.61
C ASP A 117 -8.66 79.91 -21.92
N LYS A 118 -7.99 80.95 -22.43
CA LYS A 118 -8.46 82.35 -22.44
C LYS A 118 -7.50 83.23 -23.25
N ASN A 119 -8.04 83.74 -24.37
CA ASN A 119 -7.67 84.93 -25.13
C ASN A 119 -6.43 84.86 -26.05
N GLN A 120 -6.63 84.82 -27.37
CA GLN A 120 -6.54 86.02 -28.24
C GLN A 120 -6.90 85.72 -29.71
N GLN A 121 -7.39 86.76 -30.39
CA GLN A 121 -8.06 86.82 -31.68
C GLN A 121 -7.12 86.80 -32.91
N LEU A 122 -7.71 86.33 -34.03
CA LEU A 122 -7.56 86.71 -35.45
C LEU A 122 -6.16 86.92 -36.05
N GLY A 123 -5.82 86.04 -37.01
CA GLY A 123 -4.81 86.27 -38.04
C GLY A 123 -4.72 85.07 -38.98
N ILE A 124 -5.13 85.23 -40.24
CA ILE A 124 -4.98 84.23 -41.30
C ILE A 124 -3.48 84.03 -41.57
N HIS A 125 -2.92 82.89 -41.18
CA HIS A 125 -1.68 82.38 -41.77
C HIS A 125 -1.56 80.85 -41.66
N ASN A 126 -1.33 80.25 -42.83
CA ASN A 126 -0.67 78.97 -43.13
C ASN A 126 -1.01 77.74 -42.26
N ILE A 127 -1.73 76.81 -42.89
CA ILE A 127 -1.89 75.42 -42.46
C ILE A 127 -0.52 74.75 -42.42
N THR A 128 0.19 74.85 -41.30
CA THR A 128 1.21 73.88 -40.92
C THR A 128 0.51 72.71 -40.28
N LYS A 129 0.55 71.55 -40.93
CA LYS A 129 0.02 70.26 -40.46
C LYS A 129 0.42 70.03 -38.99
N ASN A 130 -0.54 70.19 -38.08
CA ASN A 130 -0.35 69.89 -36.68
C ASN A 130 -0.37 68.36 -36.49
N THR A 131 0.81 67.74 -36.56
CA THR A 131 0.99 66.29 -36.39
C THR A 131 0.86 65.84 -34.94
N LYS A 132 0.80 66.76 -33.95
CA LYS A 132 0.77 66.41 -32.52
C LYS A 132 -0.57 65.87 -32.02
N THR A 133 -1.70 66.24 -32.61
CA THR A 133 -3.03 65.72 -32.21
C THR A 133 -3.29 64.30 -32.71
N ARG A 134 -2.61 63.86 -33.77
CA ARG A 134 -2.74 62.50 -34.30
C ARG A 134 -2.06 61.45 -33.43
N ILE A 135 -0.88 61.76 -32.87
CA ILE A 135 -0.16 60.82 -31.99
C ILE A 135 -1.00 60.47 -30.74
N GLY A 136 -1.64 61.46 -30.10
CA GLY A 136 -2.47 61.21 -28.90
C GLY A 136 -3.62 60.24 -29.16
N PHE A 137 -4.34 60.41 -30.29
CA PHE A 137 -5.44 59.54 -30.68
C PHE A 137 -4.98 58.09 -30.96
N PHE A 138 -3.82 57.91 -31.60
CA PHE A 138 -3.23 56.57 -31.81
C PHE A 138 -2.83 55.91 -30.48
N THR A 139 -2.29 56.67 -29.53
CA THR A 139 -1.91 56.12 -28.21
C THR A 139 -3.11 55.70 -27.38
N THR A 140 -4.21 56.44 -27.42
CA THR A 140 -5.46 56.07 -26.73
C THR A 140 -6.08 54.81 -27.34
N ILE A 141 -6.11 54.69 -28.68
CA ILE A 141 -6.60 53.47 -29.35
C ILE A 141 -5.72 52.27 -29.01
N LEU A 142 -4.40 52.44 -28.97
CA LEU A 142 -3.48 51.37 -28.61
C LEU A 142 -3.70 50.88 -27.17
N LEU A 143 -3.89 51.80 -26.21
CA LEU A 143 -4.21 51.46 -24.82
C LEU A 143 -5.53 50.72 -24.69
N ILE A 144 -6.57 51.18 -25.40
CA ILE A 144 -7.88 50.51 -25.42
C ILE A 144 -7.76 49.12 -26.04
N SER A 145 -7.03 48.98 -27.15
CA SER A 145 -6.77 47.70 -27.81
C SER A 145 -6.04 46.72 -26.88
N ILE A 146 -5.00 47.18 -26.18
CA ILE A 146 -4.28 46.38 -25.18
C ILE A 146 -5.19 46.00 -24.02
N SER A 147 -6.02 46.92 -23.51
CA SER A 147 -6.94 46.63 -22.41
C SER A 147 -7.98 45.57 -22.82
N ILE A 148 -8.56 45.71 -24.02
CA ILE A 148 -9.50 44.73 -24.58
C ILE A 148 -8.81 43.39 -24.80
N PHE A 149 -7.59 43.39 -25.35
CA PHE A 149 -6.82 42.15 -25.54
C PHE A 149 -6.51 41.46 -24.21
N THR A 150 -6.11 42.22 -23.19
CA THR A 150 -5.82 41.67 -21.85
C THR A 150 -7.08 41.13 -21.19
N PHE A 151 -8.22 41.81 -21.38
CA PHE A 151 -9.53 41.35 -20.92
C PHE A 151 -9.94 40.04 -21.61
N ILE A 152 -9.87 39.97 -22.94
CA ILE A 152 -10.18 38.74 -23.69
C ILE A 152 -9.22 37.62 -23.30
N PHE A 153 -7.94 37.91 -23.15
CA PHE A 153 -6.92 36.94 -22.74
C PHE A 153 -7.19 36.41 -21.33
N TYR A 154 -7.58 37.27 -20.38
CA TYR A 154 -7.94 36.87 -19.01
C TYR A 154 -9.09 35.86 -18.99
N PHE A 155 -10.15 36.09 -19.79
CA PHE A 155 -11.29 35.16 -19.85
C PHE A 155 -11.04 33.92 -20.71
N ALA A 156 -10.31 34.05 -21.82
CA ALA A 156 -10.07 32.95 -22.75
C ALA A 156 -9.04 31.93 -22.25
N VAL A 157 -8.09 32.35 -21.40
CA VAL A 157 -6.97 31.50 -20.95
C VAL A 157 -7.20 30.90 -19.56
N ASN A 158 -8.18 31.39 -18.80
CA ASN A 158 -8.49 30.86 -17.47
C ASN A 158 -9.04 29.42 -17.56
N LYS A 159 -8.19 28.44 -17.28
CA LYS A 159 -8.49 27.00 -17.28
C LYS A 159 -8.19 26.40 -15.91
N THR A 160 -9.11 25.57 -15.40
CA THR A 160 -8.95 24.86 -14.13
C THR A 160 -8.91 23.36 -14.40
N ILE A 161 -7.86 22.70 -13.93
CA ILE A 161 -7.71 21.24 -14.00
C ILE A 161 -7.88 20.71 -12.59
N VAL A 162 -8.91 19.89 -12.39
CA VAL A 162 -9.23 19.24 -11.11
C VAL A 162 -8.82 17.78 -11.23
N SER A 163 -7.69 17.43 -10.62
CA SER A 163 -7.22 16.04 -10.51
C SER A 163 -7.88 15.37 -9.32
N ILE A 164 -8.64 14.31 -9.57
CA ILE A 164 -9.43 13.59 -8.57
C ILE A 164 -8.97 12.14 -8.45
N THR A 165 -8.85 11.67 -7.22
CA THR A 165 -8.77 10.25 -6.90
C THR A 165 -10.13 9.82 -6.34
N PRO A 166 -10.87 8.95 -7.04
CA PRO A 166 -12.20 8.56 -6.61
C PRO A 166 -12.13 7.59 -5.44
N GLU A 167 -13.09 7.69 -4.53
CA GLU A 167 -13.25 6.74 -3.44
C GLU A 167 -13.73 5.38 -3.98
N THR A 168 -13.12 4.29 -3.52
CA THR A 168 -13.45 2.93 -3.95
C THR A 168 -14.38 2.26 -2.94
N THR A 169 -15.54 1.80 -3.41
CA THR A 169 -16.51 1.07 -2.58
C THR A 169 -16.54 -0.41 -2.95
N ILE A 170 -16.77 -1.27 -1.95
CA ILE A 170 -16.91 -2.71 -2.15
C ILE A 170 -18.37 -3.06 -2.34
N LYS A 171 -18.72 -3.58 -3.51
CA LYS A 171 -20.05 -4.09 -3.82
C LYS A 171 -20.01 -5.61 -3.96
N THR A 172 -20.99 -6.26 -3.35
CA THR A 172 -21.22 -7.69 -3.54
C THR A 172 -22.07 -7.92 -4.80
N ARG A 173 -21.71 -8.94 -5.60
CA ARG A 173 -22.49 -9.42 -6.74
C ARG A 173 -22.78 -10.90 -6.64
N ASN A 174 -24.03 -11.25 -6.92
CA ASN A 174 -24.54 -12.61 -6.77
C ASN A 174 -25.10 -13.15 -8.09
N LYS A 175 -24.91 -14.45 -8.34
CA LYS A 175 -25.54 -15.14 -9.47
C LYS A 175 -25.84 -16.59 -9.13
N ASN A 176 -27.00 -17.07 -9.59
CA ASN A 176 -27.32 -18.50 -9.51
C ASN A 176 -26.62 -19.25 -10.65
N ILE A 177 -25.82 -20.25 -10.28
CA ILE A 177 -25.13 -21.15 -11.20
C ILE A 177 -25.56 -22.59 -10.92
N ILE A 178 -25.72 -23.37 -11.99
CA ILE A 178 -25.98 -24.80 -11.95
C ILE A 178 -24.67 -25.53 -12.21
N PHE A 179 -24.21 -26.31 -11.24
CA PHE A 179 -23.06 -27.20 -11.35
C PHE A 179 -23.55 -28.60 -11.71
N THR A 180 -23.11 -29.17 -12.84
CA THR A 180 -23.59 -30.47 -13.33
C THR A 180 -22.46 -31.36 -13.83
N GLU A 181 -22.54 -32.67 -13.60
CA GLU A 181 -21.61 -33.64 -14.19
C GLU A 181 -21.85 -33.84 -15.71
N ASN A 182 -22.97 -33.36 -16.26
CA ASN A 182 -23.34 -33.61 -17.66
C ASN A 182 -22.55 -32.73 -18.64
N GLU A 183 -21.60 -33.34 -19.37
CA GLU A 183 -20.77 -32.70 -20.40
C GLU A 183 -21.54 -32.35 -21.68
N GLU A 184 -22.69 -32.98 -21.94
CA GLU A 184 -23.50 -32.76 -23.16
C GLU A 184 -24.34 -31.48 -23.11
N THR A 185 -24.35 -30.77 -21.99
CA THR A 185 -25.04 -29.48 -21.90
C THR A 185 -24.17 -28.38 -22.51
N PRO A 186 -24.60 -27.72 -23.62
CA PRO A 186 -23.79 -26.67 -24.23
C PRO A 186 -23.52 -25.55 -23.23
N SER A 187 -22.23 -25.25 -23.01
CA SER A 187 -21.71 -24.20 -22.11
C SER A 187 -22.31 -22.80 -22.39
N TYR A 188 -22.96 -22.62 -23.55
CA TYR A 188 -23.71 -21.45 -23.98
C TYR A 188 -25.00 -21.18 -23.18
N ARG A 189 -25.54 -22.16 -22.42
CA ARG A 189 -26.53 -21.82 -21.39
C ARG A 189 -25.81 -21.02 -20.30
N ASN A 190 -26.09 -19.71 -20.24
CA ASN A 190 -25.31 -18.70 -19.51
C ASN A 190 -24.99 -19.01 -18.03
N ASN A 191 -25.67 -19.95 -17.37
CA ASN A 191 -25.52 -20.24 -15.95
C ASN A 191 -25.15 -21.70 -15.61
N ILE A 192 -24.72 -22.54 -16.56
CA ILE A 192 -24.35 -23.95 -16.29
C ILE A 192 -22.83 -24.13 -16.27
N VAL A 193 -22.28 -24.85 -15.29
CA VAL A 193 -20.84 -25.13 -15.16
C VAL A 193 -20.64 -26.62 -14.93
N THR A 194 -19.78 -27.23 -15.75
CA THR A 194 -19.44 -28.65 -15.60
C THR A 194 -18.58 -28.87 -14.36
N ILE A 195 -18.92 -29.90 -13.59
CA ILE A 195 -18.12 -30.39 -12.46
C ILE A 195 -17.52 -31.74 -12.77
N LYS A 196 -16.27 -31.93 -12.33
CA LYS A 196 -15.54 -33.19 -12.45
C LYS A 196 -15.48 -33.86 -11.08
N LYS A 197 -15.88 -35.13 -11.01
CA LYS A 197 -15.64 -35.95 -9.82
C LYS A 197 -14.16 -36.29 -9.72
N ILE A 198 -13.55 -36.04 -8.58
CA ILE A 198 -12.17 -36.44 -8.30
C ILE A 198 -12.12 -37.28 -7.03
N SER A 199 -11.29 -38.32 -7.07
CA SER A 199 -11.03 -39.18 -5.93
C SER A 199 -9.53 -39.39 -5.71
N ASN A 200 -9.17 -39.66 -4.47
CA ASN A 200 -7.83 -40.07 -4.08
C ASN A 200 -7.89 -41.11 -2.98
N LYS A 201 -7.08 -42.16 -3.10
CA LYS A 201 -6.88 -43.14 -2.03
C LYS A 201 -5.59 -42.78 -1.30
N THR A 202 -5.69 -42.60 0.00
CA THR A 202 -4.55 -42.28 0.87
C THR A 202 -4.35 -43.40 1.86
N SER A 203 -3.10 -43.75 2.14
CA SER A 203 -2.73 -44.69 3.19
C SER A 203 -1.78 -44.03 4.19
N LEU A 204 -1.90 -44.41 5.45
CA LEU A 204 -1.05 -43.94 6.55
C LEU A 204 -0.69 -45.12 7.45
N LYS A 205 0.44 -45.00 8.13
CA LYS A 205 0.86 -45.91 9.21
C LYS A 205 1.41 -45.06 10.35
N GLU A 206 0.95 -45.29 11.57
CA GLU A 206 1.33 -44.49 12.72
C GLU A 206 1.41 -45.32 14.01
N THR A 207 2.35 -44.96 14.88
CA THR A 207 2.62 -45.63 16.14
C THR A 207 2.09 -44.81 17.32
N PHE A 208 1.38 -45.48 18.22
CA PHE A 208 0.77 -44.92 19.43
C PHE A 208 1.42 -45.53 20.67
N GLY A 209 1.62 -44.73 21.71
CA GLY A 209 2.09 -45.18 23.01
C GLY A 209 0.96 -45.69 23.89
N THR A 210 1.30 -46.49 24.90
CA THR A 210 0.36 -46.93 25.94
C THR A 210 0.47 -46.09 27.21
N SER A 211 -0.66 -45.87 27.87
CA SER A 211 -0.74 -45.10 29.12
C SER A 211 -0.90 -46.00 30.36
N GLY A 212 -1.47 -47.19 30.20
CA GLY A 212 -1.71 -48.10 31.29
C GLY A 212 -0.43 -48.66 31.90
N VAL A 213 -0.47 -48.94 33.21
CA VAL A 213 0.63 -49.57 33.92
C VAL A 213 0.15 -50.73 34.78
N GLU A 214 0.80 -51.89 34.67
CA GLU A 214 0.67 -53.01 35.59
C GLU A 214 1.78 -52.98 36.64
N ILE A 215 1.39 -52.79 37.90
CA ILE A 215 2.28 -52.51 39.05
C ILE A 215 2.53 -53.78 39.89
N LYS A 216 2.09 -54.97 39.45
CA LYS A 216 2.13 -56.21 40.26
C LYS A 216 3.50 -56.54 40.87
N ASN A 217 4.60 -56.23 40.18
CA ASN A 217 5.96 -56.53 40.64
C ASN A 217 6.68 -55.29 41.21
N ASN A 218 6.03 -54.13 41.19
CA ASN A 218 6.65 -52.88 41.58
C ASN A 218 6.73 -52.79 43.12
N LYS A 219 7.94 -52.70 43.66
CA LYS A 219 8.12 -52.54 45.11
C LYS A 219 7.95 -51.06 45.47
N ARG A 220 7.18 -50.80 46.52
CA ARG A 220 7.01 -49.46 47.08
C ARG A 220 8.16 -49.17 48.05
N SER A 221 8.73 -47.98 47.96
CA SER A 221 9.72 -47.54 48.93
C SER A 221 9.08 -47.31 50.31
N PHE A 222 9.82 -47.63 51.35
CA PHE A 222 9.37 -47.51 52.73
C PHE A 222 10.50 -47.01 53.63
N GLY A 223 10.13 -46.42 54.76
CA GLY A 223 11.08 -45.96 55.76
C GLY A 223 10.39 -45.12 56.84
N LYS A 224 11.16 -44.30 57.55
CA LYS A 224 10.66 -43.56 58.70
C LYS A 224 10.79 -42.05 58.48
N ALA A 225 9.80 -41.30 58.92
CA ALA A 225 9.82 -39.84 58.96
C ALA A 225 9.50 -39.34 60.37
N ILE A 226 10.06 -38.20 60.75
CA ILE A 226 9.66 -37.48 61.96
C ILE A 226 8.66 -36.42 61.52
N ILE A 227 7.49 -36.38 62.15
CA ILE A 227 6.53 -35.28 61.98
C ILE A 227 6.69 -34.31 63.14
N TYR A 228 6.81 -33.04 62.81
CA TYR A 228 6.91 -31.93 63.76
C TYR A 228 5.58 -31.20 63.83
N ASN A 229 5.19 -30.83 65.05
CA ASN A 229 4.04 -29.99 65.36
C ASN A 229 4.49 -28.77 66.18
N TYR A 230 4.36 -27.58 65.59
CA TYR A 230 4.67 -26.29 66.23
C TYR A 230 3.43 -25.60 66.82
N LEU A 231 2.25 -26.21 66.70
CA LEU A 231 1.01 -25.67 67.30
C LEU A 231 0.98 -25.89 68.81
N ASP A 232 0.14 -25.10 69.49
CA ASP A 232 -0.12 -25.19 70.94
C ASP A 232 -1.19 -26.24 71.30
N GLU A 233 -1.66 -27.01 70.31
CA GLU A 233 -2.60 -28.12 70.43
C GLU A 233 -2.03 -29.44 69.91
N GLU A 234 -2.57 -30.56 70.40
CA GLU A 234 -2.21 -31.90 69.91
C GLU A 234 -2.83 -32.13 68.53
N VAL A 235 -2.11 -32.83 67.66
CA VAL A 235 -2.54 -33.11 66.28
C VAL A 235 -2.61 -34.61 66.07
N GLU A 236 -3.80 -35.10 65.72
CA GLU A 236 -4.02 -36.48 65.34
C GLU A 236 -3.93 -36.65 63.82
N LEU A 237 -3.09 -37.58 63.34
CA LEU A 237 -3.09 -37.99 61.93
C LEU A 237 -3.54 -39.43 61.81
N ILE A 238 -4.59 -39.65 61.04
CA ILE A 238 -5.13 -40.98 60.78
C ILE A 238 -4.27 -41.76 59.78
N LYS A 239 -4.32 -43.08 59.85
CA LYS A 239 -3.71 -44.02 58.92
C LYS A 239 -4.03 -43.62 57.47
N ASN A 240 -3.04 -43.76 56.60
CA ASN A 240 -3.08 -43.31 55.20
C ASN A 240 -3.09 -41.79 54.97
N THR A 241 -2.88 -40.96 56.00
CA THR A 241 -2.60 -39.53 55.81
C THR A 241 -1.44 -39.34 54.83
N ARG A 242 -1.64 -38.44 53.87
CA ARG A 242 -0.73 -38.23 52.74
C ARG A 242 0.40 -37.29 53.13
N LEU A 243 1.60 -37.61 52.67
CA LEU A 243 2.79 -36.79 52.79
C LEU A 243 3.35 -36.55 51.38
N LYS A 244 3.71 -35.31 51.07
CA LYS A 244 4.12 -34.88 49.73
C LYS A 244 5.51 -34.25 49.79
N THR A 245 6.41 -34.69 48.92
CA THR A 245 7.72 -34.04 48.73
C THR A 245 7.58 -32.79 47.85
N LYS A 246 8.63 -31.95 47.80
CA LYS A 246 8.67 -30.81 46.86
C LYS A 246 8.55 -31.25 45.39
N SER A 247 9.06 -32.44 45.04
CA SER A 247 8.99 -32.99 43.68
C SER A 247 7.64 -33.64 43.35
N GLY A 248 6.68 -33.66 44.28
CA GLY A 248 5.34 -34.21 44.03
C GLY A 248 5.17 -35.71 44.34
N LEU A 249 6.22 -36.38 44.85
CA LEU A 249 6.12 -37.78 45.30
C LEU A 249 5.21 -37.88 46.53
N LEU A 250 4.34 -38.89 46.53
CA LEU A 250 3.34 -39.11 47.57
C LEU A 250 3.67 -40.32 48.43
N TYR A 251 3.59 -40.14 49.74
CA TYR A 251 3.73 -41.16 50.77
C TYR A 251 2.49 -41.20 51.66
N LYS A 252 2.34 -42.29 52.41
CA LYS A 252 1.25 -42.50 53.37
C LYS A 252 1.81 -43.01 54.70
N ILE A 253 1.26 -42.54 55.81
CA ILE A 253 1.56 -43.10 57.14
C ILE A 253 0.84 -44.45 57.33
N LYS A 254 1.47 -45.40 58.03
CA LYS A 254 0.93 -46.76 58.21
C LYS A 254 -0.06 -46.93 59.38
N LYS A 255 0.01 -46.06 60.39
CA LYS A 255 -0.76 -46.14 61.64
C LYS A 255 -1.29 -44.76 62.01
N ASP A 256 -2.33 -44.76 62.84
CA ASP A 256 -2.81 -43.55 63.50
C ASP A 256 -1.73 -43.05 64.46
N ILE A 257 -1.56 -41.73 64.52
CA ILE A 257 -0.57 -41.09 65.38
C ILE A 257 -1.19 -39.88 66.07
N ASN A 258 -0.78 -39.66 67.32
CA ASN A 258 -1.07 -38.43 68.04
C ASN A 258 0.27 -37.70 68.30
N ILE A 259 0.38 -36.48 67.76
CA ILE A 259 1.55 -35.62 67.90
C ILE A 259 1.26 -34.62 69.01
N LYS A 260 2.07 -34.64 70.08
CA LYS A 260 1.97 -33.67 71.18
C LYS A 260 2.07 -32.23 70.66
N LYS A 261 1.49 -31.29 71.42
CA LYS A 261 1.67 -29.86 71.20
C LYS A 261 3.13 -29.41 71.41
N ALA A 262 3.47 -28.24 70.90
CA ALA A 262 4.74 -27.59 71.16
C ALA A 262 4.83 -27.07 72.61
N GLU A 263 6.02 -27.14 73.19
CA GLU A 263 6.31 -26.66 74.55
C GLU A 263 7.28 -25.47 74.50
N LYS A 264 7.16 -24.51 75.43
CA LYS A 264 8.15 -23.44 75.59
C LYS A 264 9.13 -23.82 76.69
N ASN A 265 10.42 -23.77 76.40
CA ASN A 265 11.44 -23.96 77.42
C ASN A 265 11.52 -22.73 78.36
N LYS A 266 12.32 -22.83 79.44
CA LYS A 266 12.53 -21.74 80.41
C LYS A 266 13.10 -20.44 79.81
N GLU A 267 13.63 -20.50 78.60
CA GLU A 267 14.23 -19.39 77.84
C GLU A 267 13.28 -18.84 76.76
N GLY A 268 12.03 -19.33 76.69
CA GLY A 268 11.02 -18.89 75.73
C GLY A 268 11.14 -19.49 74.31
N ILE A 269 12.07 -20.43 74.09
CA ILE A 269 12.26 -21.13 72.81
C ILE A 269 11.17 -22.20 72.65
N ILE A 270 10.54 -22.22 71.47
CA ILE A 270 9.52 -23.21 71.11
C ILE A 270 10.19 -24.53 70.73
N ILE A 271 9.89 -25.59 71.48
CA ILE A 271 10.28 -26.97 71.20
C ILE A 271 9.08 -27.67 70.54
N PRO A 272 9.18 -28.07 69.26
CA PRO A 272 8.07 -28.73 68.57
C PRO A 272 7.78 -30.10 69.17
N GLY A 273 6.50 -30.47 69.20
CA GLY A 273 6.11 -31.86 69.38
C GLY A 273 6.66 -32.69 68.21
N LYS A 274 7.22 -33.86 68.49
CA LYS A 274 7.81 -34.74 67.47
C LYS A 274 7.38 -36.18 67.67
N ILE A 275 7.09 -36.86 66.58
CA ILE A 275 6.83 -38.30 66.56
C ILE A 275 7.46 -38.95 65.33
N GLU A 276 8.09 -40.11 65.51
CA GLU A 276 8.62 -40.91 64.41
C GLU A 276 7.53 -41.84 63.87
N VAL A 277 7.34 -41.86 62.55
CA VAL A 277 6.28 -42.58 61.86
C VAL A 277 6.82 -43.38 60.68
N GLU A 278 6.23 -44.56 60.45
CA GLU A 278 6.49 -45.34 59.26
C GLU A 278 5.69 -44.81 58.06
N ILE A 279 6.40 -44.55 56.96
CA ILE A 279 5.83 -44.07 55.70
C ILE A 279 6.07 -45.08 54.57
N VAL A 280 5.12 -45.15 53.64
CA VAL A 280 5.22 -45.97 52.42
C VAL A 280 4.84 -45.12 51.22
N ALA A 281 5.61 -45.19 50.14
CA ALA A 281 5.28 -44.53 48.89
C ALA A 281 3.94 -45.03 48.32
N LYS A 282 3.19 -44.14 47.67
CA LYS A 282 2.07 -44.55 46.82
C LYS A 282 2.59 -45.16 45.52
N ASP A 283 1.69 -45.79 44.76
CA ASP A 283 2.03 -46.28 43.42
C ASP A 283 2.27 -45.13 42.44
N PHE A 284 1.44 -44.09 42.54
CA PHE A 284 1.46 -42.93 41.65
C PHE A 284 1.70 -41.62 42.41
N ASP A 285 2.42 -40.71 41.76
CA ASP A 285 2.67 -39.36 42.22
C ASP A 285 1.47 -38.43 41.97
N ILE A 286 1.66 -37.12 42.08
CA ILE A 286 0.60 -36.12 41.83
C ILE A 286 0.22 -35.99 40.35
N ASN A 287 1.11 -36.36 39.44
CA ASN A 287 0.92 -36.27 37.99
C ASN A 287 0.39 -37.57 37.38
N GLY A 288 0.24 -38.63 38.18
CA GLY A 288 -0.17 -39.96 37.72
C GLY A 288 0.97 -40.83 37.22
N GLU A 289 2.22 -40.43 37.43
CA GLU A 289 3.41 -41.22 37.09
C GLU A 289 3.73 -42.22 38.19
N VAL A 290 4.28 -43.38 37.80
CA VAL A 290 4.67 -44.42 38.75
C VAL A 290 5.84 -43.94 39.60
N ILE A 291 5.68 -43.96 40.92
CA ILE A 291 6.73 -43.52 41.86
C ILE A 291 7.92 -44.47 41.81
N GLY A 292 7.68 -45.77 42.01
CA GLY A 292 8.71 -46.82 41.94
C GLY A 292 10.04 -46.44 42.62
N LYS A 293 11.14 -46.52 41.87
CA LYS A 293 12.50 -46.14 42.30
C LYS A 293 12.63 -44.65 42.66
N ASN A 294 11.85 -43.77 42.03
CA ASN A 294 11.84 -42.34 42.37
C ASN A 294 11.37 -42.10 43.81
N GLY A 295 10.65 -43.06 44.38
CA GLY A 295 10.28 -43.05 45.80
C GLY A 295 11.46 -43.25 46.76
N ASN A 296 12.66 -43.59 46.27
CA ASN A 296 13.86 -43.72 47.11
C ASN A 296 14.49 -42.35 47.33
N ILE A 297 14.22 -41.74 48.49
CA ILE A 297 14.64 -40.39 48.85
C ILE A 297 15.62 -40.40 50.03
N LYS A 298 16.51 -39.41 50.09
CA LYS A 298 17.52 -39.31 51.14
C LYS A 298 16.94 -38.88 52.48
N LYS A 299 17.64 -39.20 53.56
CA LYS A 299 17.41 -38.63 54.90
C LYS A 299 17.42 -37.09 54.82
N GLY A 300 16.57 -36.45 55.62
CA GLY A 300 16.44 -35.00 55.67
C GLY A 300 15.52 -34.40 54.60
N THR A 301 14.79 -35.23 53.85
CA THR A 301 13.84 -34.74 52.84
C THR A 301 12.57 -34.23 53.52
N LYS A 302 12.22 -32.96 53.26
CA LYS A 302 11.00 -32.34 53.78
C LYS A 302 9.74 -32.92 53.13
N LEU A 303 8.74 -33.20 53.96
CA LEU A 303 7.43 -33.75 53.62
C LEU A 303 6.34 -32.81 54.10
N ILE A 304 5.40 -32.47 53.22
CA ILE A 304 4.29 -31.56 53.50
C ILE A 304 3.00 -32.37 53.52
N LEU A 305 2.07 -32.04 54.42
CA LEU A 305 0.74 -32.64 54.43
C LEU A 305 -0.16 -31.85 53.47
N PRO A 306 -0.50 -32.38 52.28
CA PRO A 306 -1.21 -31.61 51.27
C PRO A 306 -2.66 -31.28 51.67
N GLY A 307 -3.23 -32.01 52.63
CA GLY A 307 -4.59 -31.81 53.13
C GLY A 307 -4.74 -30.69 54.16
N LEU A 308 -3.64 -30.12 54.66
CA LEU A 308 -3.66 -28.98 55.59
C LEU A 308 -3.74 -27.65 54.83
N ASN A 309 -4.22 -26.59 55.49
CA ASN A 309 -4.18 -25.25 54.91
C ASN A 309 -2.73 -24.70 54.88
N GLU A 310 -2.48 -23.60 54.15
CA GLU A 310 -1.11 -23.09 53.96
C GLU A 310 -0.42 -22.66 55.26
N LYS A 311 -1.16 -22.11 56.23
CA LYS A 311 -0.60 -21.72 57.55
C LYS A 311 -0.23 -22.94 58.40
N GLU A 312 -1.06 -23.97 58.36
CA GLU A 312 -0.81 -25.24 59.05
C GLU A 312 0.33 -26.02 58.43
N LYS A 313 0.54 -25.95 57.10
CA LYS A 313 1.67 -26.61 56.41
C LYS A 313 3.04 -26.08 56.85
N GLU A 314 3.10 -24.83 57.29
CA GLU A 314 4.32 -24.24 57.88
C GLU A 314 4.55 -24.71 59.31
N SER A 315 3.46 -24.95 60.06
CA SER A 315 3.48 -25.33 61.47
C SER A 315 3.52 -26.85 61.70
N ILE A 316 3.08 -27.65 60.73
CA ILE A 316 3.06 -29.11 60.76
C ILE A 316 3.69 -29.64 59.48
N TYR A 317 4.87 -30.25 59.61
CA TYR A 317 5.58 -30.85 58.49
C TYR A 317 6.37 -32.08 58.93
N GLY A 318 6.68 -32.94 57.97
CA GLY A 318 7.53 -34.11 58.16
C GLY A 318 8.93 -33.93 57.60
N GLU A 319 9.85 -34.74 58.09
CA GLU A 319 11.20 -34.89 57.53
C GLU A 319 11.62 -36.36 57.60
N THR A 320 12.26 -36.88 56.56
CA THR A 320 12.72 -38.27 56.58
C THR A 320 13.83 -38.46 57.61
N SER A 321 13.62 -39.39 58.54
CA SER A 321 14.57 -39.70 59.63
C SER A 321 15.70 -40.63 59.18
N SER A 322 15.45 -41.41 58.13
CA SER A 322 16.39 -42.31 57.46
C SER A 322 16.26 -42.16 55.94
N ASP A 323 17.21 -42.71 55.19
CA ASP A 323 17.02 -42.94 53.75
C ASP A 323 15.77 -43.81 53.56
N ILE A 324 14.90 -43.42 52.63
CA ILE A 324 13.74 -44.19 52.20
C ILE A 324 14.20 -45.06 51.03
N ILE A 325 14.03 -46.37 51.16
CA ILE A 325 14.60 -47.36 50.22
C ILE A 325 13.56 -48.43 49.88
N GLY A 326 13.90 -49.32 48.94
CA GLY A 326 13.05 -50.47 48.57
C GLY A 326 12.15 -50.24 47.35
N GLY A 327 12.10 -49.03 46.79
CA GLY A 327 11.41 -48.75 45.54
C GLY A 327 12.11 -49.35 44.33
N SER A 328 11.38 -50.06 43.47
CA SER A 328 11.86 -50.56 42.15
C SER A 328 11.06 -49.93 41.01
N ASN A 329 11.51 -50.05 39.75
CA ASN A 329 10.73 -49.69 38.56
C ASN A 329 10.33 -50.96 37.79
N GLU A 330 9.89 -51.97 38.52
CA GLU A 330 9.46 -53.26 37.96
C GLU A 330 7.96 -53.22 37.65
N TYR A 331 7.59 -52.32 36.74
CA TYR A 331 6.24 -52.22 36.20
C TYR A 331 6.27 -52.41 34.69
N ALA A 332 5.18 -52.95 34.14
CA ALA A 332 5.02 -53.12 32.70
C ALA A 332 3.99 -52.11 32.19
N LYS A 333 4.30 -51.41 31.10
CA LYS A 333 3.27 -50.67 30.38
C LYS A 333 2.28 -51.66 29.77
N ILE A 334 1.01 -51.37 29.93
CA ILE A 334 -0.08 -52.18 29.41
C ILE A 334 -0.98 -51.34 28.52
N LEU A 335 -1.47 -51.97 27.47
CA LEU A 335 -2.45 -51.39 26.59
C LEU A 335 -3.79 -51.28 27.31
N THR A 336 -4.35 -50.07 27.44
CA THR A 336 -5.71 -49.89 27.97
C THR A 336 -6.74 -49.88 26.85
N LYS A 337 -8.01 -50.09 27.19
CA LYS A 337 -9.11 -49.92 26.23
C LYS A 337 -9.19 -48.48 25.72
N GLU A 338 -8.96 -47.51 26.61
CA GLU A 338 -8.96 -46.09 26.28
C GLU A 338 -7.83 -45.73 25.29
N ASP A 339 -6.64 -46.30 25.46
CA ASP A 339 -5.53 -46.12 24.51
C ASP A 339 -5.93 -46.58 23.10
N ILE A 340 -6.59 -47.75 23.00
CA ILE A 340 -7.07 -48.29 21.72
C ILE A 340 -8.10 -47.34 21.11
N ASP A 341 -9.20 -47.07 21.84
CA ASP A 341 -10.32 -46.28 21.34
C ASP A 341 -9.90 -44.87 20.93
N ASN A 342 -9.05 -44.20 21.72
CA ASN A 342 -8.52 -42.88 21.40
C ASN A 342 -7.55 -42.91 20.22
N SER A 343 -6.70 -43.92 20.13
CA SER A 343 -5.77 -44.06 19.00
C SER A 343 -6.49 -44.26 17.68
N TYR A 344 -7.56 -45.06 17.65
CA TYR A 344 -8.40 -45.22 16.44
C TYR A 344 -9.03 -43.88 16.01
N LYS A 345 -9.61 -43.12 16.94
CA LYS A 345 -10.20 -41.81 16.64
C LYS A 345 -9.16 -40.82 16.13
N ILE A 346 -8.02 -40.71 16.80
CA ILE A 346 -6.92 -39.81 16.41
C ILE A 346 -6.40 -40.22 15.02
N PHE A 347 -6.22 -41.52 14.79
CA PHE A 347 -5.73 -42.05 13.52
C PHE A 347 -6.71 -41.79 12.36
N GLU A 348 -8.02 -41.96 12.58
CA GLU A 348 -9.04 -41.65 11.58
C GLU A 348 -9.01 -40.16 11.18
N GLU A 349 -8.94 -39.25 12.14
CA GLU A 349 -8.87 -37.82 11.86
C GLU A 349 -7.58 -37.43 11.13
N LYS A 350 -6.43 -38.01 11.52
CA LYS A 350 -5.17 -37.82 10.80
C LYS A 350 -5.23 -38.35 9.37
N LEU A 351 -5.86 -39.51 9.15
CA LEU A 351 -6.11 -40.06 7.82
C LEU A 351 -6.96 -39.11 6.97
N LYS A 352 -8.06 -38.56 7.50
CA LYS A 352 -8.92 -37.60 6.79
C LYS A 352 -8.16 -36.31 6.43
N GLN A 353 -7.39 -35.77 7.36
CA GLN A 353 -6.58 -34.56 7.15
C GLN A 353 -5.49 -34.78 6.09
N ASN A 354 -4.75 -35.88 6.19
CA ASN A 354 -3.71 -36.20 5.21
C ASN A 354 -4.32 -36.46 3.82
N SER A 355 -5.44 -37.17 3.75
CA SER A 355 -6.13 -37.43 2.49
C SER A 355 -6.61 -36.16 1.79
N LEU A 356 -7.13 -35.18 2.56
CA LEU A 356 -7.48 -33.87 2.01
C LEU A 356 -6.26 -33.10 1.51
N LYS A 357 -5.14 -33.15 2.25
CA LYS A 357 -3.89 -32.49 1.86
C LYS A 357 -3.34 -33.08 0.55
N GLU A 358 -3.28 -34.40 0.45
CA GLU A 358 -2.85 -35.11 -0.77
C GLU A 358 -3.77 -34.81 -1.96
N LEU A 359 -5.10 -34.82 -1.75
CA LEU A 359 -6.04 -34.48 -2.81
C LEU A 359 -5.84 -33.05 -3.32
N LYS A 360 -5.66 -32.07 -2.41
CA LYS A 360 -5.37 -30.67 -2.80
C LYS A 360 -4.06 -30.56 -3.59
N ASN A 361 -3.02 -31.30 -3.20
CA ASN A 361 -1.76 -31.35 -3.93
C ASN A 361 -1.94 -31.96 -5.32
N LYS A 362 -2.71 -33.05 -5.43
CA LYS A 362 -3.06 -33.69 -6.71
C LYS A 362 -3.79 -32.71 -7.64
N ILE A 363 -4.79 -31.98 -7.12
CA ILE A 363 -5.51 -30.94 -7.89
C ILE A 363 -4.53 -29.83 -8.33
N LYS A 364 -3.64 -29.37 -7.45
CA LYS A 364 -2.63 -28.36 -7.79
C LYS A 364 -1.69 -28.83 -8.89
N GLN A 365 -1.26 -30.08 -8.86
CA GLN A 365 -0.44 -30.68 -9.92
C GLN A 365 -1.22 -30.78 -11.24
N GLU A 366 -2.47 -31.24 -11.21
CA GLU A 366 -3.33 -31.32 -12.40
C GLU A 366 -3.57 -29.93 -13.03
N ASN A 367 -3.72 -28.90 -12.20
CA ASN A 367 -3.85 -27.50 -12.64
C ASN A 367 -2.61 -27.02 -13.40
N ILE A 368 -1.40 -27.32 -12.89
CA ILE A 368 -0.14 -26.93 -13.52
C ILE A 368 0.04 -27.69 -14.84
N SER A 369 -0.14 -29.01 -14.84
CA SER A 369 0.13 -29.85 -16.01
C SER A 369 -0.81 -29.58 -17.18
N ASN A 370 -2.06 -29.24 -16.91
CA ASN A 370 -3.09 -29.06 -17.96
C ASN A 370 -3.44 -27.58 -18.22
N ASN A 371 -2.75 -26.63 -17.57
CA ASN A 371 -3.07 -25.20 -17.63
C ASN A 371 -4.56 -24.90 -17.32
N ILE A 372 -5.08 -25.54 -16.28
CA ILE A 372 -6.47 -25.41 -15.81
C ILE A 372 -6.50 -24.88 -14.38
N THR A 373 -7.66 -24.38 -13.94
CA THR A 373 -7.85 -23.77 -12.61
C THR A 373 -8.96 -24.49 -11.85
N TYR A 374 -8.82 -25.80 -11.67
CA TYR A 374 -9.76 -26.54 -10.85
C TYR A 374 -9.66 -26.15 -9.38
N GLU A 375 -10.82 -25.91 -8.79
CA GLU A 375 -10.99 -25.67 -7.37
C GLU A 375 -12.08 -26.60 -6.82
N ILE A 376 -11.93 -27.03 -5.56
CA ILE A 376 -12.95 -27.82 -4.88
C ILE A 376 -14.19 -26.95 -4.73
N LEU A 377 -15.35 -27.48 -5.12
CA LEU A 377 -16.62 -26.77 -4.99
C LEU A 377 -16.91 -26.50 -3.51
N GLY A 378 -16.84 -25.24 -3.07
CA GLY A 378 -16.92 -24.85 -1.66
C GLY A 378 -18.32 -24.95 -1.05
N ILE A 379 -18.86 -26.17 -0.96
CA ILE A 379 -20.20 -26.47 -0.45
C ILE A 379 -20.10 -27.43 0.72
N ASP A 380 -20.96 -27.25 1.73
CA ASP A 380 -21.02 -28.17 2.85
C ASP A 380 -21.31 -29.63 2.41
N LYS A 381 -20.59 -30.57 3.03
CA LYS A 381 -20.66 -32.03 2.78
C LYS A 381 -20.38 -32.45 1.32
N ILE A 382 -19.68 -31.61 0.54
CA ILE A 382 -19.23 -31.98 -0.80
C ILE A 382 -18.10 -33.03 -0.78
N ILE A 383 -17.26 -32.94 0.25
CA ILE A 383 -16.17 -33.88 0.50
C ILE A 383 -16.77 -35.07 1.23
N LYS A 384 -16.64 -36.25 0.62
CA LYS A 384 -17.12 -37.52 1.18
C LYS A 384 -15.95 -38.46 1.35
N TYR A 385 -15.92 -39.13 2.49
CA TYR A 385 -14.96 -40.18 2.77
C TYR A 385 -15.65 -41.54 2.66
N SER A 386 -15.03 -42.48 1.95
CA SER A 386 -15.48 -43.86 1.79
C SER A 386 -14.33 -44.83 2.02
N ASP A 387 -14.66 -46.12 2.11
CA ASP A 387 -13.69 -47.22 2.16
C ASP A 387 -12.63 -47.06 3.27
N LEU A 388 -13.05 -46.51 4.41
CA LEU A 388 -12.21 -46.41 5.60
C LEU A 388 -11.87 -47.81 6.08
N ASN A 389 -10.59 -48.13 6.09
CA ASN A 389 -10.08 -49.40 6.57
C ASN A 389 -8.90 -49.13 7.48
N ILE A 390 -9.05 -49.42 8.77
CA ILE A 390 -7.99 -49.28 9.77
C ILE A 390 -7.69 -50.67 10.31
N LYS A 391 -6.42 -51.06 10.27
CA LYS A 391 -5.91 -52.35 10.73
C LYS A 391 -4.74 -52.16 11.65
N GLU A 392 -4.63 -53.07 12.60
CA GLU A 392 -3.49 -53.16 13.50
C GLU A 392 -2.33 -53.82 12.75
N VAL A 393 -1.12 -53.35 13.01
CA VAL A 393 0.09 -53.95 12.43
C VAL A 393 0.69 -54.91 13.46
N GLY A 394 0.71 -56.20 13.11
CA GLY A 394 1.31 -57.26 13.92
C GLY A 394 0.28 -57.98 14.78
N ARG A 395 0.42 -57.89 16.12
CA ARG A 395 -0.39 -58.66 17.08
C ARG A 395 -1.70 -57.94 17.41
N ILE A 396 -2.78 -58.72 17.51
CA ILE A 396 -4.12 -58.29 17.92
C ILE A 396 -4.04 -57.46 19.21
N LEU A 397 -4.67 -56.28 19.21
CA LEU A 397 -4.80 -55.37 20.34
C LEU A 397 -5.88 -55.87 21.30
N ASN A 398 -5.46 -56.40 22.43
CA ASN A 398 -6.34 -56.73 23.55
C ASN A 398 -5.94 -55.87 24.77
N PRO A 399 -6.92 -55.28 25.48
CA PRO A 399 -6.66 -54.60 26.74
C PRO A 399 -5.89 -55.49 27.74
N GLY A 400 -4.94 -54.90 28.47
CA GLY A 400 -4.11 -55.58 29.45
C GLY A 400 -2.82 -56.21 28.90
N GLN A 401 -2.62 -56.24 27.58
CA GLN A 401 -1.38 -56.74 27.00
C GLN A 401 -0.19 -55.84 27.32
N LYS A 402 0.93 -56.45 27.73
CA LYS A 402 2.19 -55.77 28.01
C LYS A 402 2.86 -55.31 26.72
N ARG A 403 2.87 -54.00 26.49
CA ARG A 403 3.52 -53.34 25.35
C ARG A 403 3.64 -51.83 25.62
N ASP A 404 4.72 -51.23 25.14
CA ASP A 404 4.93 -49.77 25.27
C ASP A 404 4.21 -48.98 24.17
N ASN A 405 4.02 -49.61 23.02
CA ASN A 405 3.49 -48.98 21.83
C ASN A 405 2.86 -50.01 20.88
N PHE A 406 2.01 -49.52 19.99
CA PHE A 406 1.36 -50.30 18.94
C PHE A 406 1.19 -49.45 17.69
N THR A 407 1.02 -50.10 16.54
CA THR A 407 0.96 -49.40 15.25
C THR A 407 -0.35 -49.69 14.55
N LEU A 408 -1.00 -48.63 14.08
CA LEU A 408 -2.16 -48.71 13.20
C LEU A 408 -1.70 -48.40 11.77
N SER A 409 -2.27 -49.12 10.81
CA SER A 409 -2.17 -48.78 9.39
C SER A 409 -3.57 -48.69 8.83
N GLY A 410 -3.79 -47.79 7.88
CA GLY A 410 -5.11 -47.67 7.29
C GLY A 410 -5.11 -46.93 5.98
N SER A 411 -6.24 -47.04 5.29
CA SER A 411 -6.50 -46.31 4.07
C SER A 411 -7.90 -45.72 4.08
N ILE A 412 -8.06 -44.61 3.36
CA ILE A 412 -9.34 -43.95 3.17
C ILE A 412 -9.42 -43.45 1.73
N VAL A 413 -10.62 -43.46 1.14
CA VAL A 413 -10.89 -42.86 -0.16
C VAL A 413 -11.63 -41.55 0.06
N ILE A 414 -11.05 -40.44 -0.40
CA ILE A 414 -11.71 -39.13 -0.43
C ILE A 414 -12.31 -38.91 -1.82
N ASN A 415 -13.56 -38.48 -1.86
CA ASN A 415 -14.31 -38.15 -3.08
C ASN A 415 -14.84 -36.71 -2.97
N THR A 416 -14.68 -35.91 -4.02
CA THR A 416 -15.25 -34.56 -4.09
C THR A 416 -15.49 -34.15 -5.54
N TYR A 417 -16.04 -32.95 -5.72
CA TYR A 417 -16.28 -32.32 -6.99
C TYR A 417 -15.42 -31.07 -7.16
N VAL A 418 -14.81 -30.94 -8.33
CA VAL A 418 -14.05 -29.76 -8.73
C VAL A 418 -14.71 -29.07 -9.92
N TYR A 419 -14.51 -27.77 -10.03
CA TYR A 419 -15.01 -26.95 -11.13
C TYR A 419 -13.90 -26.02 -11.63
N ASN A 420 -13.97 -25.61 -12.90
CA ASN A 420 -13.01 -24.65 -13.46
C ASN A 420 -13.35 -23.24 -12.96
N LYS A 421 -12.49 -22.67 -12.10
CA LYS A 421 -12.69 -21.36 -11.49
C LYS A 421 -12.76 -20.25 -12.53
N ASN A 422 -11.89 -20.27 -13.54
CA ASN A 422 -11.87 -19.24 -14.59
C ASN A 422 -13.19 -19.20 -15.37
N THR A 423 -13.78 -20.36 -15.67
CA THR A 423 -15.09 -20.43 -16.33
C THR A 423 -16.16 -19.73 -15.49
N VAL A 424 -16.17 -19.94 -14.18
CA VAL A 424 -17.11 -19.28 -13.26
C VAL A 424 -16.85 -17.78 -13.18
N ILE A 425 -15.60 -17.34 -13.02
CA ILE A 425 -15.24 -15.93 -12.97
C ILE A 425 -15.65 -15.21 -14.27
N ASN A 426 -15.42 -15.82 -15.44
CA ASN A 426 -15.85 -15.27 -16.71
C ASN A 426 -17.37 -15.14 -16.82
N LYS A 427 -18.13 -16.11 -16.30
CA LYS A 427 -19.60 -16.00 -16.19
C LYS A 427 -20.04 -14.92 -15.20
N MET A 428 -19.32 -14.74 -14.09
CA MET A 428 -19.59 -13.65 -13.15
C MET A 428 -19.28 -12.28 -13.76
N ARG A 429 -18.25 -12.15 -14.61
CA ARG A 429 -17.89 -10.88 -15.27
C ARG A 429 -19.03 -10.29 -16.10
N SER A 430 -19.83 -11.11 -16.79
CA SER A 430 -21.00 -10.60 -17.53
C SER A 430 -22.08 -10.06 -16.60
N VAL A 431 -22.32 -10.74 -15.47
CA VAL A 431 -23.25 -10.27 -14.42
C VAL A 431 -22.76 -8.97 -13.80
N ILE A 432 -21.46 -8.85 -13.55
CA ILE A 432 -20.85 -7.65 -12.99
C ILE A 432 -21.01 -6.48 -13.98
N LYS A 433 -20.63 -6.66 -15.25
CA LYS A 433 -20.77 -5.63 -16.30
C LYS A 433 -22.21 -5.11 -16.43
N ASN A 434 -23.20 -6.00 -16.46
CA ASN A 434 -24.61 -5.63 -16.61
C ASN A 434 -25.21 -5.01 -15.33
N SER A 435 -24.51 -5.05 -14.20
CA SER A 435 -25.00 -4.56 -12.90
C SER A 435 -24.48 -3.17 -12.53
N ILE A 436 -23.73 -2.54 -13.44
CA ILE A 436 -23.11 -1.25 -13.25
C ILE A 436 -23.88 -0.24 -14.09
N ILE A 437 -24.12 0.93 -13.52
CA ILE A 437 -24.76 2.03 -14.23
C ILE A 437 -23.71 2.61 -15.18
N GLU A 438 -23.91 2.35 -16.47
CA GLU A 438 -23.01 2.82 -17.52
C GLU A 438 -22.90 4.35 -17.47
N GLY A 439 -21.66 4.86 -17.52
CA GLY A 439 -21.38 6.29 -17.41
C GLY A 439 -21.13 6.80 -15.99
N ASP A 440 -21.78 6.22 -14.96
CA ASP A 440 -21.69 6.68 -13.56
C ASP A 440 -20.66 5.91 -12.71
N GLU A 441 -20.51 4.62 -12.97
CA GLU A 441 -19.70 3.72 -12.15
C GLU A 441 -18.65 3.00 -13.00
N LYS A 442 -17.46 2.82 -12.44
CA LYS A 442 -16.33 2.16 -13.07
C LYS A 442 -15.83 1.03 -12.18
N ILE A 443 -15.65 -0.17 -12.77
CA ILE A 443 -14.99 -1.28 -12.07
C ILE A 443 -13.52 -0.93 -11.93
N THR A 444 -13.04 -0.87 -10.70
CA THR A 444 -11.61 -0.75 -10.41
C THR A 444 -10.96 -2.12 -10.34
N PHE A 445 -11.57 -3.05 -9.60
CA PHE A 445 -11.00 -4.38 -9.39
C PHE A 445 -12.08 -5.44 -9.09
N ILE A 446 -11.88 -6.67 -9.55
CA ILE A 446 -12.71 -7.83 -9.18
C ILE A 446 -11.85 -8.75 -8.32
N ASN A 447 -12.30 -9.00 -7.09
CA ASN A 447 -11.58 -9.87 -6.17
C ASN A 447 -11.93 -11.34 -6.42
N ASP A 448 -11.23 -11.99 -7.36
CA ASP A 448 -11.44 -13.40 -7.70
C ASP A 448 -11.27 -14.37 -6.51
N LYS A 449 -10.56 -13.96 -5.46
CA LYS A 449 -10.38 -14.73 -4.22
C LYS A 449 -11.60 -14.68 -3.29
N SER A 450 -12.47 -13.67 -3.44
CA SER A 450 -13.71 -13.55 -2.67
C SER A 450 -14.82 -14.47 -3.16
N LEU A 451 -14.64 -15.14 -4.31
CA LEU A 451 -15.63 -16.04 -4.89
C LEU A 451 -15.99 -17.14 -3.91
N ARG A 452 -17.26 -17.19 -3.50
CA ARG A 452 -17.79 -18.19 -2.58
C ARG A 452 -19.20 -18.59 -2.96
N VAL A 453 -19.59 -19.80 -2.54
CA VAL A 453 -20.99 -20.22 -2.56
C VAL A 453 -21.67 -19.63 -1.33
N SER A 454 -22.64 -18.74 -1.52
CA SER A 454 -23.39 -18.13 -0.41
C SER A 454 -24.59 -18.98 0.01
N ASN A 455 -25.21 -19.67 -0.94
CA ASN A 455 -26.38 -20.52 -0.67
C ASN A 455 -26.45 -21.69 -1.66
N VAL A 456 -26.98 -22.83 -1.21
CA VAL A 456 -27.33 -23.97 -2.08
C VAL A 456 -28.84 -24.05 -2.20
N ILE A 457 -29.35 -23.90 -3.42
CA ILE A 457 -30.78 -23.86 -3.72
C ILE A 457 -31.35 -25.28 -3.79
N TYR A 458 -30.70 -26.17 -4.55
CA TYR A 458 -31.04 -27.59 -4.57
C TYR A 458 -29.85 -28.47 -4.92
N LYS A 459 -29.98 -29.76 -4.58
CA LYS A 459 -29.06 -30.83 -4.96
C LYS A 459 -29.86 -31.99 -5.55
N GLN A 460 -29.46 -32.48 -6.72
CA GLN A 460 -29.99 -33.67 -7.38
C GLN A 460 -28.88 -34.72 -7.49
N LYS A 461 -29.25 -36.00 -7.39
CA LYS A 461 -28.29 -37.12 -7.38
C LYS A 461 -28.00 -37.67 -8.78
N TYR A 462 -29.00 -37.69 -9.67
CA TYR A 462 -28.87 -38.24 -11.02
C TYR A 462 -29.63 -37.39 -12.05
N PRO A 463 -28.95 -36.77 -13.04
CA PRO A 463 -27.50 -36.51 -13.02
C PRO A 463 -27.12 -35.71 -11.75
N HIS A 464 -25.87 -35.83 -11.30
CA HIS A 464 -25.45 -35.04 -10.14
C HIS A 464 -25.45 -33.56 -10.50
N GLU A 465 -26.34 -32.81 -9.86
CA GLU A 465 -26.55 -31.41 -10.16
C GLU A 465 -26.73 -30.62 -8.87
N ILE A 466 -26.10 -29.46 -8.80
CA ILE A 466 -26.19 -28.55 -7.66
C ILE A 466 -26.46 -27.15 -8.19
N LYS A 467 -27.62 -26.59 -7.86
CA LYS A 467 -27.88 -25.18 -8.10
C LYS A 467 -27.50 -24.37 -6.87
N ALA A 468 -26.62 -23.41 -7.02
CA ALA A 468 -26.09 -22.61 -5.93
C ALA A 468 -26.00 -21.13 -6.31
N THR A 469 -26.13 -20.26 -5.32
CA THR A 469 -25.88 -18.83 -5.46
C THR A 469 -24.41 -18.59 -5.18
N LEU A 470 -23.69 -18.07 -6.17
CA LEU A 470 -22.33 -17.59 -6.01
C LEU A 470 -22.33 -16.11 -5.65
N GLN A 471 -21.34 -15.72 -4.87
CA GLN A 471 -21.08 -14.37 -4.42
C GLN A 471 -19.63 -13.99 -4.75
N ILE A 472 -19.42 -12.78 -5.26
CA ILE A 472 -18.10 -12.18 -5.49
C ILE A 472 -18.10 -10.71 -5.09
N GLU A 473 -16.98 -10.23 -4.58
CA GLU A 473 -16.73 -8.84 -4.23
C GLU A 473 -16.11 -8.10 -5.42
N VAL A 474 -16.68 -6.93 -5.71
CA VAL A 474 -16.28 -6.05 -6.80
C VAL A 474 -16.01 -4.67 -6.22
N PHE A 475 -14.86 -4.11 -6.54
CA PHE A 475 -14.47 -2.76 -6.19
C PHE A 475 -14.93 -1.84 -7.31
N VAL A 476 -15.72 -0.84 -6.93
CA VAL A 476 -16.35 0.11 -7.85
C VAL A 476 -16.05 1.51 -7.37
N SER A 477 -15.67 2.38 -8.29
CA SER A 477 -15.48 3.81 -8.05
C SER A 477 -16.44 4.60 -8.92
N HIS A 478 -16.73 5.85 -8.53
CA HIS A 478 -17.48 6.75 -9.39
C HIS A 478 -16.65 7.14 -10.63
N ASN A 479 -17.32 7.32 -11.77
CA ASN A 479 -16.66 7.61 -13.05
C ASN A 479 -16.60 9.13 -13.31
N PHE A 480 -15.51 9.75 -12.89
CA PHE A 480 -15.27 11.18 -13.11
C PHE A 480 -14.71 11.52 -14.50
N ASP A 481 -14.32 10.51 -15.31
CA ASP A 481 -13.78 10.72 -16.67
C ASP A 481 -14.87 11.04 -17.71
N ASN A 482 -16.13 10.72 -17.42
CA ASN A 482 -17.21 10.89 -18.39
C ASN A 482 -17.76 12.32 -18.37
N GLU A 483 -17.62 13.04 -19.48
CA GLU A 483 -18.11 14.42 -19.62
C GLU A 483 -19.65 14.52 -19.60
N GLU A 484 -20.36 13.44 -19.94
CA GLU A 484 -21.83 13.37 -19.90
C GLU A 484 -22.38 13.03 -18.51
N ASN A 485 -21.50 12.83 -17.53
CA ASN A 485 -21.91 12.50 -16.17
C ASN A 485 -22.47 13.74 -15.46
N TYR A 486 -23.80 13.74 -15.24
CA TYR A 486 -24.52 14.81 -14.52
C TYR A 486 -23.90 15.13 -13.15
N TYR A 487 -23.31 14.13 -12.48
CA TYR A 487 -22.65 14.33 -11.19
C TYR A 487 -21.38 15.19 -11.32
N VAL A 488 -20.59 14.96 -12.36
CA VAL A 488 -19.39 15.76 -12.65
C VAL A 488 -19.79 17.19 -12.96
N GLU A 489 -20.86 17.39 -13.74
CA GLU A 489 -21.39 18.72 -14.03
C GLU A 489 -21.87 19.44 -12.76
N LYS A 490 -22.58 18.74 -11.87
CA LYS A 490 -23.01 19.26 -10.57
C LYS A 490 -21.82 19.74 -9.73
N LEU A 491 -20.78 18.92 -9.60
CA LEU A 491 -19.58 19.28 -8.84
C LEU A 491 -18.83 20.48 -9.44
N LYS A 492 -18.75 20.55 -10.78
CA LYS A 492 -18.17 21.72 -11.46
C LYS A 492 -18.94 23.01 -11.14
N ASN A 493 -20.26 22.94 -11.05
CA ASN A 493 -21.09 24.10 -10.68
C ASN A 493 -20.89 24.52 -9.21
N GLU A 494 -20.71 23.57 -8.29
CA GLU A 494 -20.50 23.87 -6.87
C GLU A 494 -19.18 24.60 -6.59
N ILE A 495 -18.15 24.37 -7.40
CA ILE A 495 -16.82 25.01 -7.23
C ILE A 495 -16.59 26.26 -8.08
N LEU A 496 -17.56 26.64 -8.90
CA LEU A 496 -17.41 27.66 -9.93
C LEU A 496 -17.10 29.02 -9.30
N GLY A 497 -15.97 29.62 -9.68
CA GLY A 497 -15.53 30.94 -9.20
C GLY A 497 -15.03 30.99 -7.75
N LEU A 498 -14.97 29.86 -7.05
CA LEU A 498 -14.45 29.80 -5.69
C LEU A 498 -12.93 29.93 -5.65
N ASP A 499 -12.41 30.35 -4.49
CA ASP A 499 -10.98 30.28 -4.21
C ASP A 499 -10.53 28.81 -4.15
N LYS A 500 -9.29 28.56 -4.59
CA LYS A 500 -8.73 27.20 -4.71
C LYS A 500 -8.92 26.35 -3.45
N GLU A 501 -8.70 26.92 -2.27
CA GLU A 501 -8.78 26.20 -1.00
C GLU A 501 -10.22 25.78 -0.66
N ASP A 502 -11.19 26.65 -0.90
CA ASP A 502 -12.59 26.35 -0.61
C ASP A 502 -13.19 25.35 -1.61
N ALA A 503 -12.79 25.45 -2.88
CA ALA A 503 -13.11 24.44 -3.89
C ALA A 503 -12.57 23.04 -3.48
N ILE A 504 -11.34 22.96 -2.96
CA ILE A 504 -10.77 21.70 -2.46
C ILE A 504 -11.60 21.16 -1.29
N LYS A 505 -11.97 22.00 -0.31
CA LYS A 505 -12.78 21.57 0.85
C LYS A 505 -14.14 21.01 0.44
N ILE A 506 -14.83 21.66 -0.50
CA ILE A 506 -16.15 21.21 -0.99
C ILE A 506 -16.02 19.84 -1.65
N LEU A 507 -15.04 19.67 -2.55
CA LEU A 507 -14.84 18.40 -3.25
C LEU A 507 -14.40 17.27 -2.31
N LEU A 508 -13.57 17.55 -1.30
CA LEU A 508 -13.16 16.54 -0.31
C LEU A 508 -14.27 16.17 0.68
N ASN A 509 -15.31 16.99 0.82
CA ASN A 509 -16.48 16.66 1.63
C ASN A 509 -17.44 15.69 0.91
N ASP A 510 -17.19 15.40 -0.38
CA ASP A 510 -17.94 14.43 -1.17
C ASP A 510 -17.49 12.99 -0.86
N ASN A 511 -18.43 12.12 -0.52
CA ASN A 511 -18.12 10.73 -0.14
C ASN A 511 -17.63 9.84 -1.31
N LYS A 512 -17.68 10.33 -2.55
CA LYS A 512 -17.16 9.64 -3.74
C LYS A 512 -15.74 10.08 -4.11
N ILE A 513 -15.16 11.02 -3.37
CA ILE A 513 -13.85 11.61 -3.64
C ILE A 513 -12.92 11.34 -2.46
N SER A 514 -11.75 10.77 -2.75
CA SER A 514 -10.73 10.44 -1.76
C SER A 514 -9.65 11.53 -1.68
N GLU A 515 -9.18 11.98 -2.84
CA GLU A 515 -8.18 13.04 -2.95
C GLU A 515 -8.54 14.02 -4.07
N VAL A 516 -8.14 15.28 -3.90
CA VAL A 516 -8.34 16.36 -4.88
C VAL A 516 -7.07 17.21 -4.98
N ASN A 517 -6.67 17.55 -6.20
CA ASN A 517 -5.70 18.59 -6.47
C ASN A 517 -6.22 19.52 -7.58
N ILE A 518 -6.17 20.83 -7.36
CA ILE A 518 -6.64 21.83 -8.32
C ILE A 518 -5.44 22.61 -8.87
N GLU A 519 -5.22 22.54 -10.17
CA GLU A 519 -4.29 23.37 -10.92
C GLU A 519 -5.05 24.45 -11.69
N ILE A 520 -4.71 25.71 -11.46
CA ILE A 520 -5.32 26.86 -12.15
C ILE A 520 -4.29 27.45 -13.10
N ARG A 521 -4.69 27.66 -14.34
CA ARG A 521 -3.88 28.29 -15.38
C ARG A 521 -4.56 29.56 -15.89
N PRO A 522 -3.78 30.63 -16.14
CA PRO A 522 -2.36 30.77 -15.84
C PRO A 522 -2.07 30.90 -14.31
N PHE A 523 -0.83 30.63 -13.89
CA PHE A 523 -0.43 30.46 -12.48
C PHE A 523 -0.68 31.67 -11.55
N PHE A 524 -0.98 32.84 -12.11
CA PHE A 524 -1.28 34.07 -11.37
C PHE A 524 -2.78 34.21 -11.01
N ILE A 525 -3.63 33.27 -11.42
CA ILE A 525 -5.05 33.22 -11.04
C ILE A 525 -5.21 32.25 -9.85
N ASN A 526 -5.90 32.70 -8.80
CA ASN A 526 -6.11 31.91 -7.58
C ASN A 526 -7.55 31.35 -7.43
N LYS A 527 -8.43 31.70 -8.37
CA LYS A 527 -9.84 31.29 -8.40
C LYS A 527 -10.12 30.29 -9.50
N VAL A 528 -11.03 29.36 -9.21
CA VAL A 528 -11.58 28.43 -10.20
C VAL A 528 -12.24 29.22 -11.34
N SER A 529 -12.15 28.71 -12.57
CA SER A 529 -12.75 29.37 -13.73
C SER A 529 -14.25 29.60 -13.56
N ASN A 530 -14.72 30.80 -13.92
CA ASN A 530 -16.15 31.11 -13.94
C ASN A 530 -16.88 30.49 -15.15
N ILE A 531 -16.15 29.83 -16.03
CA ILE A 531 -16.69 29.19 -17.23
C ILE A 531 -16.66 27.68 -17.01
N LEU A 532 -17.83 27.05 -16.94
CA LEU A 532 -17.98 25.62 -16.66
C LEU A 532 -17.14 24.74 -17.60
N LYS A 533 -17.13 25.08 -18.90
CA LYS A 533 -16.35 24.37 -19.94
C LYS A 533 -14.83 24.44 -19.74
N ASN A 534 -14.34 25.42 -18.98
CA ASN A 534 -12.92 25.58 -18.69
C ASN A 534 -12.49 24.81 -17.44
N ILE A 535 -13.42 24.12 -16.77
CA ILE A 535 -13.13 23.23 -15.64
C ILE A 535 -13.08 21.80 -16.17
N GLU A 536 -11.90 21.20 -16.14
CA GLU A 536 -11.63 19.85 -16.63
C GLU A 536 -11.32 18.92 -15.45
N PHE A 537 -12.08 17.84 -15.29
CA PHE A 537 -11.82 16.82 -14.28
C PHE A 537 -10.91 15.77 -14.90
N LYS A 538 -9.88 15.34 -14.16
CA LYS A 538 -8.94 14.30 -14.59
C LYS A 538 -8.74 13.31 -13.47
N LEU A 539 -8.71 12.02 -13.80
CA LEU A 539 -8.23 11.03 -12.85
C LEU A 539 -6.72 11.16 -12.65
N LYS A 540 -6.31 11.02 -11.38
CA LYS A 540 -4.91 11.04 -10.96
C LYS A 540 -4.26 9.67 -11.08
#